data_AF-A0A6P7U876-F1
#
_entry.id   AF-A0A6P7U876-F1
#
_cell.length_a   1.000
_cell.length_b   1.000
_cell.length_c   1.000
_cell.angle_alpha   90.00
_cell.angle_beta   90.00
_cell.angle_gamma   90.00
#
_symmetry.space_group_name_H-M   'P 1'
#
loop_
_entity.id
_entity.type
_entity.pdbx_description
1 polymer ?
#
loop_
_entity_poly.entity_id
_entity_poly.type
_entity_poly.pdbx_seq_one_letter_code
_entity_poly.pdbx_strand_id
1 'polypeptide(L)'
;MVSSQKISWRHWISNHDEKSIADFNETISLKTEQYGLDNVYNSDESGVFYKTKPLVKSVNNIKIIKKRTKKFVRHQSDRFARVKKNWRKPKGIDNVVRQRCKGTRRTPKIGYGSNKRTKKMLPNGLRKFRINTIKDVDILLMNNGRFCGEIAGTISSRKRKAIVERADQLGVYITNRNAKLRTDLKD
;
A
#
# COMPACT_ATOMS: atom_id res chain seq x y z
N MET A 1 34.42 -30.57 22.53
CA MET A 1 33.73 -30.36 21.24
C MET A 1 32.65 -29.32 21.48
N VAL A 2 32.59 -28.13 20.89
CA VAL A 2 33.18 -27.55 19.66
C VAL A 2 33.58 -26.09 19.97
N SER A 3 34.77 -25.69 19.53
CA SER A 3 35.32 -24.34 19.67
C SER A 3 34.53 -23.33 18.83
N SER A 4 33.99 -22.29 19.47
CA SER A 4 33.32 -21.18 18.80
C SER A 4 34.36 -20.15 18.33
N GLN A 5 34.74 -20.19 17.05
CA GLN A 5 35.58 -19.15 16.46
C GLN A 5 34.74 -17.90 16.16
N LYS A 6 35.00 -16.81 16.90
CA LYS A 6 34.52 -15.47 16.54
C LYS A 6 35.47 -14.89 15.50
N ILE A 7 35.00 -14.72 14.27
CA ILE A 7 35.72 -13.97 13.23
C ILE A 7 35.45 -12.49 13.47
N SER A 8 36.47 -11.76 13.94
CA SER A 8 36.47 -10.32 14.16
C SER A 8 36.96 -9.62 12.89
N TRP A 9 36.11 -8.84 12.23
CA TRP A 9 36.44 -8.04 11.05
C TRP A 9 37.00 -6.66 11.45
N ARG A 10 38.14 -6.65 12.15
CA ARG A 10 38.86 -5.41 12.51
C ARG A 10 40.30 -5.43 11.98
N HIS A 11 40.46 -5.49 10.66
CA HIS A 11 41.67 -4.97 10.02
C HIS A 11 41.48 -4.83 8.52
N TRP A 12 41.06 -3.64 8.06
CA TRP A 12 41.43 -3.13 6.74
C TRP A 12 41.02 -1.66 6.59
N ILE A 13 41.76 -0.77 7.28
CA ILE A 13 41.89 0.61 6.84
C ILE A 13 43.37 0.75 6.53
N SER A 14 43.73 0.62 5.25
CA SER A 14 44.93 1.19 4.65
C SER A 14 44.99 0.78 3.18
N ASN A 15 44.65 1.74 2.32
CA ASN A 15 45.14 1.99 0.95
C ASN A 15 43.99 2.36 0.01
N HIS A 16 43.90 3.67 -0.25
CA HIS A 16 43.04 4.25 -1.27
C HIS A 16 43.64 4.00 -2.65
N ASP A 17 43.33 2.86 -3.24
CA ASP A 17 43.49 2.64 -4.69
C ASP A 17 42.13 2.82 -5.37
N GLU A 18 42.06 3.72 -6.35
CA GLU A 18 40.85 4.10 -7.09
C GLU A 18 40.18 2.92 -7.82
N LYS A 19 40.92 1.81 -8.03
CA LYS A 19 40.40 0.54 -8.58
C LYS A 19 39.44 -0.19 -7.63
N SER A 20 39.51 0.05 -6.32
CA SER A 20 38.65 -0.62 -5.33
C SER A 20 37.23 -0.06 -5.25
N ILE A 21 37.04 1.22 -5.60
CA ILE A 21 35.74 1.90 -5.59
C ILE A 21 34.94 1.54 -6.84
N ALA A 22 35.63 1.38 -7.99
CA ALA A 22 35.04 0.87 -9.22
C ALA A 22 34.52 -0.56 -9.04
N ASP A 23 35.34 -1.46 -8.47
CA ASP A 23 34.97 -2.85 -8.20
C ASP A 23 33.76 -2.95 -7.24
N PHE A 24 33.66 -2.07 -6.23
CA PHE A 24 32.52 -2.06 -5.32
C PHE A 24 31.22 -1.60 -6.01
N ASN A 25 31.28 -0.54 -6.81
CA ASN A 25 30.13 -0.03 -7.57
C ASN A 25 29.71 -0.99 -8.70
N GLU A 26 30.66 -1.69 -9.31
CA GLU A 26 30.42 -2.72 -10.32
C GLU A 26 29.79 -3.98 -9.69
N THR A 27 30.25 -4.38 -8.49
CA THR A 27 29.65 -5.49 -7.72
C THR A 27 28.23 -5.17 -7.23
N ILE A 28 27.94 -3.92 -6.85
CA ILE A 28 26.59 -3.46 -6.51
C ILE A 28 25.67 -3.52 -7.73
N SER A 29 26.13 -3.02 -8.89
CA SER A 29 25.40 -3.11 -10.17
C SER A 29 25.09 -4.56 -10.57
N LEU A 30 26.08 -5.45 -10.48
CA LEU A 30 25.92 -6.87 -10.79
C LEU A 30 24.96 -7.59 -9.80
N LYS A 31 24.96 -7.21 -8.51
CA LYS A 31 23.96 -7.71 -7.54
C LYS A 31 22.56 -7.16 -7.78
N THR A 32 22.43 -5.91 -8.24
CA THR A 32 21.11 -5.36 -8.62
C THR A 32 20.54 -6.04 -9.85
N GLU A 33 21.39 -6.50 -10.77
CA GLU A 33 21.00 -7.26 -11.96
C GLU A 33 20.69 -8.73 -11.67
N GLN A 34 21.41 -9.38 -10.75
CA GLN A 34 21.21 -10.79 -10.40
C GLN A 34 19.95 -11.07 -9.57
N TYR A 35 19.53 -10.15 -8.69
CA TYR A 35 18.43 -10.37 -7.74
C TYR A 35 17.15 -9.57 -8.01
N GLY A 36 17.15 -8.65 -8.97
CA GLY A 36 15.97 -7.84 -9.31
C GLY A 36 15.34 -7.17 -8.08
N LEU A 37 16.15 -6.53 -7.23
CA LEU A 37 15.69 -5.86 -6.01
C LEU A 37 15.10 -4.47 -6.35
N ASP A 38 13.84 -4.46 -6.75
CA ASP A 38 13.01 -3.25 -6.81
C ASP A 38 12.75 -2.71 -5.39
N ASN A 39 13.65 -1.86 -4.88
CA ASN A 39 13.45 -0.87 -3.81
C ASN A 39 12.57 -1.29 -2.61
N VAL A 40 12.94 -2.34 -1.85
CA VAL A 40 12.30 -2.63 -0.53
C VAL A 40 13.27 -2.85 0.64
N TYR A 41 14.59 -2.90 0.41
CA TYR A 41 15.59 -3.01 1.47
C TYR A 41 16.69 -1.97 1.29
N ASN A 42 16.79 -1.03 2.22
CA ASN A 42 17.97 -0.17 2.35
C ASN A 42 18.98 -0.91 3.24
N SER A 43 20.28 -0.77 2.93
CA SER A 43 21.37 -1.21 3.81
C SER A 43 21.91 -0.01 4.58
N ASP A 44 22.06 -0.14 5.90
CA ASP A 44 22.83 0.83 6.71
C ASP A 44 24.35 0.68 6.42
N GLU A 45 25.19 1.61 6.90
CA GLU A 45 26.67 1.57 6.75
C GLU A 45 27.30 0.25 7.26
N SER A 46 26.57 -0.53 8.05
CA SER A 46 26.95 -1.86 8.56
C SER A 46 26.42 -3.04 7.73
N GLY A 47 25.77 -2.81 6.59
CA GLY A 47 25.32 -3.87 5.66
C GLY A 47 24.05 -4.65 6.09
N VAL A 48 23.30 -4.16 7.07
CA VAL A 48 22.06 -4.81 7.53
C VAL A 48 20.87 -4.40 6.65
N PHE A 49 20.21 -5.37 6.03
CA PHE A 49 19.01 -5.14 5.21
C PHE A 49 17.76 -4.99 6.09
N TYR A 50 17.11 -3.83 6.06
CA TYR A 50 15.85 -3.61 6.76
C TYR A 50 14.71 -3.24 5.80
N LYS A 51 13.49 -3.62 6.19
CA LYS A 51 12.28 -3.26 5.47
C LYS A 51 12.13 -1.74 5.48
N THR A 52 12.15 -1.10 4.31
CA THR A 52 12.08 0.37 4.21
C THR A 52 10.78 0.88 4.85
N LYS A 53 10.92 1.81 5.81
CA LYS A 53 9.77 2.52 6.38
C LYS A 53 9.16 3.39 5.26
N PRO A 54 7.83 3.51 5.14
CA PRO A 54 7.24 4.38 4.14
C PRO A 54 7.77 5.81 4.35
N LEU A 55 8.31 6.40 3.30
CA LEU A 55 8.97 7.71 3.33
C LEU A 55 8.04 8.84 3.78
N VAL A 56 6.73 8.60 3.80
CA VAL A 56 5.70 9.59 4.10
C VAL A 56 4.89 9.17 5.32
N LYS A 57 5.05 9.91 6.42
CA LYS A 57 4.14 9.84 7.56
C LYS A 57 2.90 10.69 7.26
N SER A 58 1.72 10.17 7.62
CA SER A 58 0.49 10.96 7.55
C SER A 58 0.58 12.16 8.50
N VAL A 59 0.10 13.31 8.04
CA VAL A 59 -0.03 14.52 8.86
C VAL A 59 -1.10 14.35 9.94
N ASN A 60 -2.08 13.45 9.72
CA ASN A 60 -3.21 13.26 10.63
C ASN A 60 -3.15 11.91 11.36
N ASN A 61 -2.80 11.95 12.64
CA ASN A 61 -2.73 10.77 13.52
C ASN A 61 -4.05 10.49 14.26
N ILE A 62 -5.20 10.70 13.61
CA ILE A 62 -6.51 10.45 14.23
C ILE A 62 -6.85 8.96 14.12
N LYS A 63 -7.10 8.31 15.27
CA LYS A 63 -7.54 6.92 15.31
C LYS A 63 -8.81 6.71 14.47
N ILE A 64 -8.73 5.81 13.49
CA ILE A 64 -9.84 5.52 12.59
C ILE A 64 -10.81 4.55 13.30
N ILE A 65 -11.97 5.06 13.71
CA ILE A 65 -13.04 4.25 14.30
C ILE A 65 -14.10 3.94 13.23
N LYS A 66 -14.37 2.65 12.99
CA LYS A 66 -15.50 2.20 12.16
C LYS A 66 -16.64 1.74 13.07
N LYS A 67 -17.74 2.50 13.11
CA LYS A 67 -18.94 2.19 13.92
C LYS A 67 -19.59 0.84 13.60
N ARG A 68 -19.38 0.35 12.37
CA ARG A 68 -19.85 -0.95 11.91
C ARG A 68 -18.89 -1.50 10.88
N THR A 69 -18.50 -2.77 11.05
CA THR A 69 -17.63 -3.50 10.12
C THR A 69 -18.45 -4.37 9.15
N LYS A 70 -19.53 -5.00 9.62
CA LYS A 70 -20.42 -5.83 8.80
C LYS A 70 -21.13 -5.00 7.72
N LYS A 71 -21.09 -5.49 6.46
CA LYS A 71 -21.82 -4.89 5.34
C LYS A 71 -23.34 -4.90 5.60
N PHE A 72 -24.05 -3.93 5.01
CA PHE A 72 -25.50 -3.95 4.96
C PHE A 72 -25.93 -4.84 3.79
N VAL A 73 -26.51 -5.99 4.11
CA VAL A 73 -26.95 -6.98 3.11
C VAL A 73 -28.45 -6.93 2.93
N ARG A 74 -28.92 -7.19 1.70
CA ARG A 74 -30.36 -7.25 1.38
C ARG A 74 -31.04 -8.39 2.15
N HIS A 75 -32.29 -8.19 2.55
CA HIS A 75 -33.13 -9.25 3.13
C HIS A 75 -33.21 -10.46 2.19
N GLN A 76 -33.10 -11.69 2.74
CA GLN A 76 -33.16 -12.98 2.02
C GLN A 76 -32.11 -13.22 0.92
N SER A 77 -31.07 -12.36 0.80
CA SER A 77 -29.95 -12.59 -0.13
C SER A 77 -29.04 -13.79 0.20
N ASP A 78 -29.22 -14.33 1.39
CA ASP A 78 -28.62 -15.57 1.90
C ASP A 78 -29.40 -16.82 1.50
N ARG A 79 -30.72 -16.71 1.29
CA ARG A 79 -31.59 -17.84 0.93
C ARG A 79 -31.71 -18.03 -0.58
N PHE A 80 -31.67 -16.94 -1.36
CA PHE A 80 -31.93 -16.98 -2.80
C PHE A 80 -30.75 -16.41 -3.59
N ALA A 81 -30.16 -17.21 -4.47
CA ALA A 81 -29.08 -16.79 -5.37
C ALA A 81 -29.47 -15.62 -6.29
N ARG A 82 -30.74 -15.59 -6.75
CA ARG A 82 -31.29 -14.47 -7.54
C ARG A 82 -31.29 -13.12 -6.80
N VAL A 83 -31.32 -13.15 -5.47
CA VAL A 83 -31.35 -11.93 -4.64
C VAL A 83 -29.92 -11.53 -4.27
N LYS A 84 -29.37 -10.57 -5.00
CA LYS A 84 -28.02 -10.04 -4.75
C LYS A 84 -27.90 -9.45 -3.33
N LYS A 85 -26.69 -9.55 -2.75
CA LYS A 85 -26.36 -9.06 -1.39
C LYS A 85 -26.32 -7.53 -1.27
N ASN A 86 -26.39 -6.78 -2.38
CA ASN A 86 -26.38 -5.32 -2.37
C ASN A 86 -27.61 -4.74 -1.65
N TRP A 87 -27.40 -3.79 -0.73
CA TRP A 87 -28.50 -3.22 0.04
C TRP A 87 -29.61 -2.63 -0.85
N ARG A 88 -30.87 -2.96 -0.54
CA ARG A 88 -32.08 -2.34 -1.08
C ARG A 88 -33.05 -2.13 0.06
N LYS A 89 -33.72 -0.96 0.09
CA LYS A 89 -34.71 -0.64 1.12
C LYS A 89 -35.94 -1.56 0.93
N PRO A 90 -36.31 -2.40 1.92
CA PRO A 90 -37.50 -3.23 1.83
C PRO A 90 -38.77 -2.36 1.84
N LYS A 91 -39.74 -2.69 0.98
CA LYS A 91 -40.97 -1.91 0.79
C LYS A 91 -42.25 -2.64 1.26
N GLY A 92 -42.30 -3.97 1.23
CA GLY A 92 -43.51 -4.75 1.54
C GLY A 92 -44.02 -4.55 2.97
N ILE A 93 -45.34 -4.61 3.15
CA ILE A 93 -46.09 -4.22 4.37
C ILE A 93 -45.77 -5.09 5.60
N ASP A 94 -45.48 -6.37 5.40
CA ASP A 94 -45.17 -7.32 6.49
C ASP A 94 -43.67 -7.59 6.64
N ASN A 95 -42.83 -6.81 5.95
CA ASN A 95 -41.40 -7.05 5.99
C ASN A 95 -40.81 -6.71 7.37
N VAL A 96 -40.35 -7.74 8.09
CA VAL A 96 -39.78 -7.63 9.44
C VAL A 96 -38.56 -6.69 9.53
N VAL A 97 -37.76 -6.57 8.46
CA VAL A 97 -36.63 -5.62 8.42
C VAL A 97 -37.11 -4.18 8.25
N ARG A 98 -38.21 -3.94 7.52
CA ARG A 98 -38.86 -2.63 7.40
C ARG A 98 -39.44 -2.19 8.75
N GLN A 99 -40.14 -3.10 9.42
CA GLN A 99 -40.75 -2.88 10.73
C GLN A 99 -39.72 -2.82 11.88
N ARG A 100 -38.47 -3.24 11.63
CA ARG A 100 -37.34 -3.22 12.58
C ARG A 100 -37.52 -4.15 13.78
N CYS A 101 -38.16 -5.30 13.56
CA CYS A 101 -38.34 -6.33 14.59
C CYS A 101 -36.99 -6.76 15.18
N LYS A 102 -36.98 -7.13 16.47
CA LYS A 102 -35.79 -7.64 17.18
C LYS A 102 -35.23 -8.87 16.46
N GLY A 103 -33.90 -9.03 16.50
CA GLY A 103 -33.21 -10.16 15.83
C GLY A 103 -33.02 -10.01 14.32
N THR A 104 -33.64 -9.01 13.68
CA THR A 104 -33.52 -8.81 12.23
C THR A 104 -32.29 -7.97 11.84
N ARG A 105 -31.98 -7.96 10.54
CA ARG A 105 -30.88 -7.18 9.97
C ARG A 105 -31.10 -5.68 10.18
N ARG A 106 -30.10 -4.97 10.70
CA ARG A 106 -30.15 -3.51 10.83
C ARG A 106 -30.12 -2.84 9.45
N THR A 107 -30.91 -1.78 9.29
CA THR A 107 -30.95 -0.96 8.07
C THR A 107 -29.89 0.14 8.08
N PRO A 108 -29.37 0.60 6.93
CA PRO A 108 -28.48 1.75 6.86
C PRO A 108 -29.20 3.01 7.34
N LYS A 109 -28.50 3.81 8.14
CA LYS A 109 -28.95 5.08 8.72
C LYS A 109 -27.77 6.04 8.83
N ILE A 110 -28.07 7.34 8.93
CA ILE A 110 -27.04 8.39 9.09
C ILE A 110 -26.16 8.18 10.33
N GLY A 111 -26.70 7.61 11.41
CA GLY A 111 -25.97 7.33 12.66
C GLY A 111 -24.76 6.41 12.49
N TYR A 112 -24.72 5.56 11.47
CA TYR A 112 -23.56 4.73 11.15
C TYR A 112 -22.43 5.49 10.44
N GLY A 113 -22.64 6.76 10.07
CA GLY A 113 -21.63 7.60 9.43
C GLY A 113 -20.36 7.74 10.30
N SER A 114 -19.21 7.53 9.67
CA SER A 114 -17.89 7.76 10.28
C SER A 114 -17.63 9.26 10.52
N ASN A 115 -16.71 9.58 11.43
CA ASN A 115 -16.26 10.94 11.68
C ASN A 115 -15.83 11.62 10.35
N LYS A 116 -16.24 12.87 10.13
CA LYS A 116 -15.93 13.65 8.92
C LYS A 116 -14.42 13.70 8.62
N ARG A 117 -13.57 13.82 9.66
CA ARG A 117 -12.11 13.86 9.54
C ARG A 117 -11.53 12.52 9.03
N THR A 118 -12.04 11.39 9.55
CA THR A 118 -11.53 10.04 9.22
C THR A 118 -12.27 9.36 8.05
N LYS A 119 -13.33 10.00 7.53
CA LYS A 119 -14.08 9.52 6.38
C LYS A 119 -13.15 9.42 5.16
N LYS A 120 -13.21 8.28 4.48
CA LYS A 120 -12.40 7.92 3.29
C LYS A 120 -10.88 7.78 3.54
N MET A 121 -10.41 7.72 4.78
CA MET A 121 -9.00 7.40 5.06
C MET A 121 -8.74 5.89 5.00
N LEU A 122 -7.55 5.55 4.51
CA LEU A 122 -6.97 4.22 4.53
C LEU A 122 -6.35 3.91 5.92
N PRO A 123 -6.04 2.63 6.21
CA PRO A 123 -5.38 2.25 7.47
C PRO A 123 -4.01 2.90 7.68
N ASN A 124 -3.29 3.26 6.61
CA ASN A 124 -2.02 4.00 6.67
C ASN A 124 -2.17 5.49 7.03
N GLY A 125 -3.40 5.97 7.23
CA GLY A 125 -3.69 7.36 7.59
C GLY A 125 -3.72 8.33 6.40
N LEU A 126 -3.54 7.87 5.17
CA LEU A 126 -3.64 8.68 3.95
C LEU A 126 -5.00 8.48 3.26
N ARG A 127 -5.35 9.39 2.36
CA ARG A 127 -6.51 9.25 1.46
C ARG A 127 -6.06 8.79 0.08
N LYS A 128 -6.78 7.85 -0.52
CA LYS A 128 -6.46 7.38 -1.87
C LYS A 128 -6.86 8.38 -2.94
N PHE A 129 -5.95 8.65 -3.86
CA PHE A 129 -6.14 9.44 -5.08
C PHE A 129 -5.91 8.54 -6.29
N ARG A 130 -6.82 8.55 -7.25
CA ARG A 130 -6.72 7.68 -8.43
C ARG A 130 -5.84 8.35 -9.48
N ILE A 131 -4.79 7.67 -9.91
CA ILE A 131 -3.82 8.13 -10.91
C ILE A 131 -4.14 7.46 -12.24
N ASN A 132 -4.41 8.25 -13.26
CA ASN A 132 -4.63 7.81 -14.63
C ASN A 132 -3.44 8.14 -15.55
N THR A 133 -2.70 9.21 -15.24
CA THR A 133 -1.56 9.71 -16.03
C THR A 133 -0.35 10.05 -15.16
N ILE A 134 0.81 10.34 -15.78
CA ILE A 134 2.02 10.76 -15.05
C ILE A 134 1.82 12.13 -14.40
N LYS A 135 1.12 13.06 -15.08
CA LYS A 135 0.82 14.41 -14.56
C LYS A 135 -0.02 14.38 -13.28
N ASP A 136 -0.84 13.35 -13.10
CA ASP A 136 -1.66 13.17 -11.89
C ASP A 136 -0.78 12.95 -10.64
N VAL A 137 0.47 12.49 -10.81
CA VAL A 137 1.43 12.32 -9.71
C VAL A 137 1.93 13.69 -9.22
N ASP A 138 2.13 14.64 -10.12
CA ASP A 138 2.62 15.98 -9.77
C ASP A 138 1.62 16.74 -8.86
N ILE A 139 0.31 16.50 -9.04
CA ILE A 139 -0.75 17.05 -8.17
C ILE A 139 -0.57 16.60 -6.71
N LEU A 140 0.03 15.43 -6.48
CA LEU A 140 0.25 14.89 -5.15
C LEU A 140 1.47 15.50 -4.43
N LEU A 141 2.31 16.27 -5.12
CA LEU A 141 3.50 16.90 -4.55
C LEU A 141 3.15 17.80 -3.35
N MET A 142 2.19 18.70 -3.53
CA MET A 142 1.72 19.60 -2.44
C MET A 142 0.99 18.85 -1.32
N ASN A 143 0.47 17.65 -1.62
CA ASN A 143 -0.51 16.95 -0.80
C ASN A 143 0.01 15.60 -0.25
N ASN A 144 1.33 15.38 -0.29
CA ASN A 144 1.96 14.09 -0.05
C ASN A 144 1.61 13.49 1.34
N GLY A 145 1.60 14.31 2.39
CA GLY A 145 1.24 13.86 3.75
C GLY A 145 -0.26 13.63 4.01
N ARG A 146 -1.14 13.88 3.03
CA ARG A 146 -2.60 13.71 3.14
C ARG A 146 -3.14 12.66 2.18
N PHE A 147 -2.52 12.49 1.01
CA PHE A 147 -2.99 11.61 -0.05
C PHE A 147 -1.90 10.62 -0.47
N CYS A 148 -2.34 9.46 -0.93
CA CYS A 148 -1.50 8.47 -1.59
C CYS A 148 -2.05 8.17 -2.99
N GLY A 149 -1.16 7.81 -3.90
CA GLY A 149 -1.52 7.39 -5.25
C GLY A 149 -2.07 5.96 -5.31
N GLU A 150 -3.12 5.74 -6.08
CA GLU A 150 -3.59 4.42 -6.50
C GLU A 150 -3.65 4.43 -8.04
N ILE A 151 -2.75 3.68 -8.67
CA ILE A 151 -2.64 3.61 -10.12
C ILE A 151 -3.87 2.87 -10.67
N ALA A 152 -4.57 3.48 -11.63
CA ALA A 152 -5.74 2.89 -12.25
C ALA A 152 -5.45 1.52 -12.89
N GLY A 153 -6.45 0.64 -12.83
CA GLY A 153 -6.38 -0.71 -13.41
C GLY A 153 -6.31 -0.71 -14.94
N THR A 154 -6.64 0.40 -15.61
CA THR A 154 -6.57 0.54 -17.08
C THR A 154 -5.16 0.81 -17.59
N ILE A 155 -4.22 1.22 -16.72
CA ILE A 155 -2.84 1.56 -17.13
C ILE A 155 -2.04 0.27 -17.34
N SER A 156 -1.32 0.21 -18.46
CA SER A 156 -0.38 -0.86 -18.84
C SER A 156 0.95 -0.75 -18.10
N SER A 157 1.71 -1.85 -18.02
CA SER A 157 2.99 -1.95 -17.30
C SER A 157 3.99 -0.85 -17.67
N ARG A 158 4.15 -0.54 -18.97
CA ARG A 158 5.07 0.50 -19.45
C ARG A 158 4.81 1.88 -18.82
N LYS A 159 3.54 2.31 -18.80
CA LYS A 159 3.17 3.60 -18.17
C LYS A 159 3.24 3.53 -16.64
N ARG A 160 3.00 2.36 -16.05
CA ARG A 160 3.13 2.15 -14.61
C ARG A 160 4.56 2.38 -14.13
N LYS A 161 5.56 1.87 -14.88
CA LYS A 161 6.98 2.09 -14.57
C LYS A 161 7.30 3.59 -14.46
N ALA A 162 6.93 4.37 -15.48
CA ALA A 162 7.11 5.83 -15.49
C ALA A 162 6.38 6.55 -14.34
N ILE A 163 5.16 6.11 -13.99
CA ILE A 163 4.41 6.68 -12.85
C ILE A 163 5.12 6.38 -11.52
N VAL A 164 5.63 5.16 -11.37
CA VAL A 164 6.34 4.74 -10.15
C VAL A 164 7.66 5.50 -10.00
N GLU A 165 8.44 5.61 -11.08
CA GLU A 165 9.68 6.40 -11.12
C GLU A 165 9.42 7.87 -10.77
N ARG A 166 8.38 8.47 -11.36
CA ARG A 166 7.99 9.86 -11.04
C ARG A 166 7.57 10.01 -9.58
N ALA A 167 6.86 9.03 -9.03
CA ALA A 167 6.45 9.06 -7.64
C ALA A 167 7.64 8.89 -6.67
N ASP A 168 8.66 8.13 -7.03
CA ASP A 168 9.91 8.02 -6.25
C ASP A 168 10.64 9.36 -6.19
N GLN A 169 10.76 10.07 -7.32
CA GLN A 169 11.36 11.40 -7.37
C GLN A 169 10.65 12.40 -6.45
N LEU A 170 9.32 12.35 -6.40
CA LEU A 170 8.50 13.24 -5.58
C LEU A 170 8.26 12.72 -4.16
N GLY A 171 8.76 11.53 -3.83
CA GLY A 171 8.54 10.86 -2.55
C GLY A 171 7.07 10.55 -2.25
N VAL A 172 6.23 10.30 -3.26
CA VAL A 172 4.79 10.03 -3.10
C VAL A 172 4.52 8.56 -2.86
N TYR A 173 3.74 8.24 -1.82
CA TYR A 173 3.35 6.85 -1.54
C TYR A 173 2.30 6.32 -2.53
N ILE A 174 2.61 5.23 -3.23
CA ILE A 174 1.68 4.52 -4.13
C ILE A 174 1.23 3.20 -3.47
N THR A 175 -0.08 2.97 -3.42
CA THR A 175 -0.68 1.77 -2.77
C THR A 175 -0.45 0.47 -3.54
N ASN A 176 -0.41 0.53 -4.87
CA ASN A 176 -0.32 -0.62 -5.76
C ASN A 176 0.91 -0.53 -6.69
N ARG A 177 2.08 -0.23 -6.10
CA ARG A 177 3.35 -0.01 -6.80
C ARG A 177 3.71 -1.16 -7.76
N ASN A 178 3.75 -2.39 -7.26
CA ASN A 178 4.26 -3.54 -8.03
C ASN A 178 3.18 -4.19 -8.92
N ALA A 179 1.97 -3.64 -8.98
CA ALA A 179 0.89 -4.26 -9.75
C ALA A 179 1.17 -4.19 -11.27
N LYS A 180 1.11 -5.35 -11.95
CA LYS A 180 1.39 -5.56 -13.38
C LYS A 180 2.85 -5.36 -13.83
N LEU A 181 3.75 -5.05 -12.91
CA LEU A 181 5.20 -5.06 -13.18
C LEU A 181 5.66 -6.46 -12.81
N ARG A 182 5.77 -7.35 -13.80
CA ARG A 182 6.48 -8.62 -13.64
C ARG A 182 7.95 -8.35 -13.99
N THR A 183 8.85 -8.74 -13.11
CA THR A 183 10.25 -8.96 -13.46
C THR A 183 10.32 -10.37 -14.01
N ASP A 184 10.86 -10.55 -15.21
CA ASP A 184 10.96 -11.86 -15.88
C ASP A 184 12.06 -12.76 -15.28
N LEU A 185 12.28 -12.68 -13.96
CA LEU A 185 13.21 -13.54 -13.22
C LEU A 185 12.49 -14.78 -12.70
N LYS A 186 12.13 -15.67 -13.63
CA LYS A 186 11.78 -17.09 -13.41
C LYS A 186 12.01 -17.81 -14.73
N ASP A 187 13.24 -18.26 -14.99
CA ASP A 187 13.71 -19.62 -14.74
C ASP A 187 15.25 -19.66 -14.85
#